data_AF-A0A3M1RJS0-F1
#
_entry.id   AF-A0A3M1RJS0-F1
#
_cell.length_a   1.000
_cell.length_b   1.000
_cell.length_c   1.000
_cell.angle_alpha   90.00
_cell.angle_beta   90.00
_cell.angle_gamma   90.00
#
_symmetry.space_group_name_H-M   'P 1'
#
loop_
_entity.id
_entity.type
_entity.pdbx_description
1 polymer ?
#
loop_
_entity_poly.entity_id
_entity_poly.type
_entity_poly.pdbx_seq_one_letter_code
_entity_poly.pdbx_strand_id
1 'polypeptide(L)'
;QNEKADIAIIVSNALPKDIDSFGQIDGIWVTDDRNALNLASVLRVNLIQLAYVRRSSEGKDEKINILYNYLSSPEFAQRVESLVRSFKAMKDELEQEKRSITKQWAKREKHIELAIQNTSRMFGEIEAIIGNALPEIKLLELPGNGNAEEDEDY
;
A
#
# COMPACT_ATOMS: atom_id res chain seq x y z
N GLN A 1 -36.30 -5.44 12.57
CA GLN A 1 -35.58 -6.74 12.61
C GLN A 1 -34.16 -6.40 13.02
N ASN A 2 -33.81 -6.51 14.31
CA ASN A 2 -32.47 -6.15 14.80
C ASN A 2 -31.50 -7.28 14.43
N GLU A 3 -30.61 -7.01 13.48
CA GLU A 3 -29.48 -7.90 13.21
C GLU A 3 -28.58 -7.93 14.45
N LYS A 4 -28.56 -9.07 15.14
CA LYS A 4 -27.68 -9.30 16.30
C LYS A 4 -26.29 -9.65 15.80
N ALA A 5 -25.52 -8.65 15.38
CA ALA A 5 -24.08 -8.82 15.18
C ALA A 5 -23.37 -8.77 16.55
N ASP A 6 -22.49 -9.75 16.84
CA ASP A 6 -21.68 -9.74 18.07
C ASP A 6 -20.67 -8.57 18.07
N ILE A 7 -20.30 -8.03 16.90
CA ILE A 7 -19.37 -6.90 16.70
C ILE A 7 -19.84 -6.05 15.51
N ALA A 8 -19.78 -4.71 15.65
CA ALA A 8 -20.04 -3.75 14.57
C ALA A 8 -18.76 -2.98 14.21
N ILE A 9 -18.51 -2.79 12.90
CA ILE A 9 -17.34 -2.08 12.37
C ILE A 9 -17.80 -1.09 11.30
N ILE A 10 -17.29 0.13 11.36
CA ILE A 10 -17.42 1.18 10.36
C ILE A 10 -16.03 1.44 9.77
N VAL A 11 -15.96 1.36 8.44
CA VAL A 11 -14.78 1.78 7.69
C VAL A 11 -15.06 3.18 7.14
N SER A 12 -14.20 4.14 7.47
CA SER A 12 -14.36 5.53 7.05
C SER A 12 -13.07 6.10 6.48
N ASN A 13 -13.19 6.89 5.41
CA ASN A 13 -12.08 7.66 4.85
C ASN A 13 -11.77 8.93 5.66
N ALA A 14 -12.68 9.33 6.56
CA ALA A 14 -12.51 10.43 7.48
C ALA A 14 -12.70 9.92 8.91
N LEU A 15 -11.60 9.69 9.60
CA LEU A 15 -11.63 9.29 11.00
C LEU A 15 -11.97 10.50 11.90
N PRO A 16 -12.69 10.29 13.02
CA PRO A 16 -12.84 11.29 14.07
C PRO A 16 -11.48 11.79 14.55
N LYS A 17 -11.42 13.03 15.03
CA LYS A 17 -10.16 13.69 15.44
C LYS A 17 -9.36 12.91 16.49
N ASP A 18 -10.03 12.03 17.24
CA ASP A 18 -9.46 11.27 18.34
C ASP A 18 -9.02 9.84 17.93
N ILE A 19 -9.14 9.47 16.65
CA ILE A 19 -8.79 8.13 16.14
C ILE A 19 -7.81 8.25 14.97
N ASP A 20 -6.58 7.80 15.19
CA ASP A 20 -5.51 7.84 14.17
C ASP A 20 -5.45 6.61 13.25
N SER A 21 -6.03 5.48 13.65
CA SER A 21 -5.95 4.23 12.88
C SER A 21 -7.21 3.39 13.06
N PHE A 22 -7.46 2.93 14.28
CA PHE A 22 -8.74 2.32 14.63
C PHE A 22 -9.04 2.53 16.12
N GLY A 23 -10.31 2.59 16.46
CA GLY A 23 -10.78 2.82 17.83
C GLY A 23 -12.25 2.43 17.98
N GLN A 24 -12.79 2.58 19.18
CA GLN A 24 -14.19 2.24 19.46
C GLN A 24 -14.95 3.49 19.91
N ILE A 25 -16.11 3.75 19.29
CA ILE A 25 -17.04 4.82 19.65
C ILE A 25 -18.40 4.19 19.89
N ASP A 26 -18.95 4.39 21.09
CA ASP A 26 -20.27 3.85 21.48
C ASP A 26 -20.44 2.35 21.18
N GLY A 27 -19.36 1.58 21.38
CA GLY A 27 -19.35 0.13 21.11
C GLY A 27 -19.09 -0.26 19.66
N ILE A 28 -19.01 0.69 18.72
CA ILE A 28 -18.76 0.45 17.30
C ILE A 28 -17.28 0.70 16.99
N TRP A 29 -16.63 -0.27 16.35
CA TRP A 29 -15.26 -0.08 15.88
C TRP A 29 -15.23 0.83 14.66
N VAL A 30 -14.37 1.83 14.67
CA VAL A 30 -14.16 2.76 13.56
C VAL A 30 -12.71 2.63 13.10
N THR A 31 -12.48 2.44 11.80
CA THR A 31 -11.15 2.27 11.20
C THR A 31 -11.07 2.90 9.81
N ASP A 32 -9.85 3.21 9.37
CA ASP A 32 -9.60 3.54 7.96
C ASP A 32 -9.56 2.29 7.07
N ASP A 33 -9.58 2.53 5.76
CA ASP A 33 -9.58 1.49 4.72
C ASP A 33 -8.33 0.59 4.77
N ARG A 34 -7.16 1.15 5.07
CA ARG A 34 -5.86 0.45 5.12
C ARG A 34 -5.80 -0.52 6.30
N ASN A 35 -6.43 -0.15 7.40
CA ASN A 35 -6.42 -0.93 8.64
C ASN A 35 -7.63 -1.88 8.78
N ALA A 36 -8.63 -1.78 7.89
CA ALA A 36 -9.84 -2.59 7.95
C ALA A 36 -9.58 -4.11 7.99
N LEU A 37 -8.67 -4.62 7.14
CA LEU A 37 -8.33 -6.04 7.11
C LEU A 37 -7.56 -6.51 8.36
N ASN A 38 -6.68 -5.66 8.88
CA ASN A 38 -5.93 -5.93 10.10
C ASN A 38 -6.87 -6.00 11.31
N LEU A 39 -7.76 -5.03 11.43
CA LEU A 39 -8.77 -5.00 12.48
C LEU A 39 -9.73 -6.18 12.39
N ALA A 40 -10.23 -6.49 11.20
CA ALA A 40 -11.09 -7.65 10.96
C ALA A 40 -10.42 -8.97 11.36
N SER A 41 -9.12 -9.11 11.09
CA SER A 41 -8.34 -10.31 11.46
C SER A 41 -8.25 -10.49 12.97
N VAL A 42 -7.97 -9.41 13.71
CA VAL A 42 -7.93 -9.42 15.18
C VAL A 42 -9.31 -9.73 15.76
N LEU A 43 -10.36 -9.07 15.26
CA LEU A 43 -11.74 -9.29 15.74
C LEU A 43 -12.24 -10.71 15.42
N ARG A 44 -11.83 -11.28 14.28
CA ARG A 44 -12.11 -12.68 13.93
C ARG A 44 -11.49 -13.66 14.92
N VAL A 45 -10.23 -13.45 15.33
CA VAL A 45 -9.59 -14.29 16.35
C VAL A 45 -10.36 -14.19 17.68
N ASN A 46 -10.78 -12.99 18.07
CA ASN A 46 -11.60 -12.79 19.26
C ASN A 46 -12.94 -13.55 19.17
N LEU A 47 -13.66 -13.46 18.03
CA LEU A 47 -14.91 -14.19 17.83
C LEU A 47 -14.72 -15.71 17.86
N ILE A 48 -13.63 -16.22 17.27
CA ILE A 48 -13.31 -17.66 17.29
C ILE A 48 -13.04 -18.12 18.73
N GLN A 49 -12.27 -17.35 19.49
CA GLN A 49 -12.01 -17.64 20.90
C GLN A 49 -13.30 -17.60 21.73
N LEU A 50 -14.15 -16.58 21.51
CA LEU A 50 -15.44 -16.45 22.16
C LEU A 50 -16.36 -17.63 21.83
N ALA A 51 -16.41 -18.07 20.56
CA ALA A 51 -17.18 -19.22 20.13
C ALA A 51 -16.65 -20.54 20.73
N TYR A 52 -15.33 -20.70 20.81
CA TYR A 52 -14.70 -21.84 21.48
C TYR A 52 -15.07 -21.88 22.96
N VAL A 53 -15.05 -20.73 23.65
CA VAL A 53 -15.46 -20.59 25.05
C VAL A 53 -16.94 -20.93 25.21
N ARG A 54 -17.84 -20.33 24.41
CA ARG A 54 -19.29 -20.60 24.40
C ARG A 54 -19.61 -22.09 24.14
N ARG A 55 -18.82 -22.76 23.30
CA ARG A 55 -18.98 -24.19 23.02
C ARG A 55 -18.44 -25.08 24.14
N SER A 56 -17.42 -24.61 24.86
CA SER A 56 -16.89 -25.29 26.04
C SER A 56 -17.69 -25.02 27.33
N SER A 57 -18.62 -24.05 27.31
CA SER A 57 -19.44 -23.62 28.44
C SER A 57 -20.77 -24.38 28.59
N GLU A 58 -20.97 -25.48 27.86
CA GLU A 58 -21.90 -26.52 28.31
C GLU A 58 -21.28 -27.23 29.54
N GLY A 59 -21.33 -26.55 30.69
CA GLY A 59 -20.91 -27.09 31.99
C GLY A 59 -19.83 -26.29 32.73
N LYS A 60 -20.29 -25.54 33.74
CA LYS A 60 -19.58 -25.04 34.94
C LYS A 60 -18.77 -23.72 34.83
N ASP A 61 -19.24 -22.77 35.64
CA ASP A 61 -18.87 -21.36 35.82
C ASP A 61 -17.44 -21.05 36.32
N GLU A 62 -16.47 -21.95 36.19
CA GLU A 62 -15.15 -21.80 36.82
C GLU A 62 -14.09 -21.14 35.89
N LYS A 63 -14.35 -21.10 34.58
CA LYS A 63 -13.36 -20.64 33.57
C LYS A 63 -13.50 -19.19 33.10
N ILE A 64 -14.65 -18.53 33.31
CA ILE A 64 -14.86 -17.11 32.99
C ILE A 64 -13.90 -16.21 33.79
N ASN A 65 -13.60 -16.57 35.04
CA ASN A 65 -12.65 -15.85 35.88
C ASN A 65 -11.22 -15.86 35.32
N ILE A 66 -10.79 -16.95 34.66
CA ILE A 66 -9.45 -17.06 34.06
C ILE A 66 -9.30 -16.11 32.87
N LEU A 67 -10.35 -15.98 32.04
CA LEU A 67 -10.33 -15.10 30.88
C LEU A 67 -10.43 -13.63 31.27
N TYR A 68 -11.29 -13.27 32.24
CA TYR A 68 -11.33 -11.90 32.78
C TYR A 68 -9.98 -11.51 33.38
N ASN A 69 -9.34 -12.43 34.12
CA ASN A 69 -8.02 -12.18 34.69
C ASN A 69 -6.94 -12.02 33.61
N TYR A 70 -6.98 -12.81 32.52
CA TYR A 70 -6.03 -12.70 31.41
C TYR A 70 -6.23 -11.42 30.58
N LEU A 71 -7.47 -11.05 30.25
CA LEU A 71 -7.77 -9.81 29.54
C LEU A 71 -7.42 -8.56 30.36
N SER A 72 -7.50 -8.69 31.68
CA SER A 72 -7.08 -7.65 32.63
C SER A 72 -5.60 -7.76 33.03
N SER A 73 -4.85 -8.72 32.43
CA SER A 73 -3.50 -9.01 32.86
C SER A 73 -2.48 -8.07 32.19
N PRO A 74 -1.39 -7.72 32.90
CA PRO A 74 -0.28 -6.98 32.32
C PRO A 74 0.31 -7.66 31.08
N GLU A 75 0.30 -9.00 31.03
CA GLU A 75 0.85 -9.77 29.91
C GLU A 75 0.04 -9.61 28.62
N PHE A 76 -1.29 -9.50 28.71
CA PHE A 76 -2.13 -9.24 27.52
C PHE A 76 -1.90 -7.82 26.98
N ALA A 77 -1.87 -6.83 27.87
CA ALA A 77 -1.55 -5.45 27.50
C ALA A 77 -0.17 -5.34 26.82
N GLN A 78 0.84 -6.03 27.36
CA GLN A 78 2.19 -6.06 26.79
C GLN A 78 2.22 -6.71 25.40
N ARG A 79 1.42 -7.75 25.16
CA ARG A 79 1.30 -8.39 23.83
C ARG A 79 0.66 -7.45 22.81
N VAL A 80 -0.42 -6.76 23.18
CA VAL A 80 -1.07 -5.76 22.32
C VAL A 80 -0.13 -4.61 22.03
N GLU A 81 0.56 -4.11 23.04
CA GLU A 81 1.52 -3.02 22.90
C GLU A 81 2.69 -3.40 21.99
N SER A 82 3.22 -4.62 22.12
CA SER A 82 4.25 -5.15 21.23
C SER A 82 3.77 -5.19 19.78
N LEU A 83 2.54 -5.66 19.55
CA LEU A 83 1.95 -5.71 18.22
C LEU A 83 1.78 -4.31 17.61
N VAL A 84 1.30 -3.34 18.40
CA VAL A 84 1.17 -1.93 17.98
C VAL A 84 2.54 -1.33 17.63
N ARG A 85 3.57 -1.60 18.43
CA ARG A 85 4.95 -1.16 18.15
C ARG A 85 5.47 -1.75 16.85
N SER A 86 5.25 -3.04 16.60
CA SER A 86 5.64 -3.69 15.34
C SER A 86 4.93 -3.08 14.13
N PHE A 87 3.62 -2.79 14.22
CA PHE A 87 2.90 -2.13 13.14
C PHE A 87 3.39 -0.71 12.88
N LYS A 88 3.70 0.05 13.95
CA LYS A 88 4.27 1.39 13.81
C LYS A 88 5.64 1.36 13.13
N ALA A 89 6.51 0.44 13.55
CA ALA A 89 7.83 0.27 12.94
C ALA A 89 7.73 -0.07 11.44
N MET A 90 6.87 -1.05 11.08
CA MET A 90 6.65 -1.41 9.68
C MET A 90 6.11 -0.25 8.84
N LYS A 91 5.23 0.59 9.40
CA LYS A 91 4.72 1.79 8.72
C LYS A 91 5.84 2.81 8.49
N ASP A 92 6.67 3.05 9.50
CA ASP A 92 7.77 4.01 9.41
C ASP A 92 8.84 3.56 8.40
N GLU A 93 9.17 2.26 8.39
CA GLU A 93 10.06 1.63 7.40
C GLU A 93 9.52 1.79 5.97
N LEU A 94 8.22 1.51 5.76
CA LEU A 94 7.59 1.65 4.44
C LEU A 94 7.63 3.10 3.93
N GLU A 95 7.37 4.08 4.79
CA GLU A 95 7.45 5.51 4.40
C GLU A 95 8.89 5.95 4.12
N GLN A 96 9.87 5.39 4.83
CA GLN A 96 11.28 5.62 4.51
C GLN A 96 11.68 5.00 3.17
N GLU A 97 11.22 3.77 2.89
CA GLU A 97 11.47 3.08 1.63
C GLU A 97 10.88 3.85 0.45
N LYS A 98 9.61 4.28 0.55
CA LYS A 98 8.97 5.12 -0.47
C LYS A 98 9.81 6.35 -0.82
N ARG A 99 10.24 7.13 0.17
CA ARG A 99 11.07 8.32 -0.05
C ARG A 99 12.40 7.98 -0.73
N SER A 100 13.05 6.89 -0.32
CA SER A 100 14.32 6.44 -0.89
C SER A 100 14.17 6.03 -2.36
N ILE A 101 13.13 5.24 -2.66
CA ILE A 101 12.85 4.73 -4.00
C ILE A 101 12.41 5.86 -4.94
N THR A 102 11.58 6.80 -4.49
CA THR A 102 11.22 7.99 -5.30
C THR A 102 12.46 8.79 -5.70
N LYS A 103 13.39 9.00 -4.77
CA LYS A 103 14.67 9.66 -5.08
C LYS A 103 15.49 8.85 -6.10
N GLN A 104 15.50 7.53 -5.99
CA GLN A 104 16.21 6.66 -6.92
C GLN A 104 15.58 6.69 -8.32
N TRP A 105 14.24 6.70 -8.43
CA TRP A 105 13.53 6.84 -9.68
C TRP A 105 13.87 8.16 -10.38
N ALA A 106 13.77 9.29 -9.67
CA ALA A 106 14.11 10.60 -10.24
C ALA A 106 15.56 10.64 -10.76
N LYS A 107 16.50 10.01 -10.05
CA LYS A 107 17.90 9.90 -10.52
C LYS A 107 18.01 9.07 -11.81
N ARG A 108 17.35 7.91 -11.86
CA ARG A 108 17.38 7.03 -13.03
C ARG A 108 16.71 7.65 -14.25
N GLU A 109 15.59 8.32 -14.05
CA GLU A 109 14.87 9.06 -15.09
C GLU A 109 15.78 10.12 -15.73
N LYS A 110 16.45 10.95 -14.91
CA LYS A 110 17.42 11.92 -15.42
C LYS A 110 18.59 11.27 -16.18
N HIS A 111 19.08 10.12 -15.71
CA HIS A 111 20.14 9.39 -16.41
C HIS A 111 19.69 8.88 -17.78
N ILE A 112 18.47 8.34 -17.86
CA ILE A 112 17.86 7.88 -19.12
C ILE A 112 17.68 9.05 -20.07
N GLU A 113 17.15 10.18 -19.59
CA GLU A 113 16.97 11.39 -20.39
C GLU A 113 18.29 11.88 -20.98
N LEU A 114 19.35 11.98 -20.17
CA LEU A 114 20.68 12.37 -20.64
C LEU A 114 21.26 11.40 -21.67
N ALA A 115 21.06 10.08 -21.48
CA ALA A 115 21.51 9.08 -22.43
C ALA A 115 20.81 9.22 -23.79
N ILE A 116 19.49 9.47 -23.79
CA ILE A 116 18.71 9.72 -25.01
C ILE A 116 19.19 11.00 -25.69
N GLN A 117 19.36 12.09 -24.94
CA GLN A 117 19.85 13.37 -25.48
C GLN A 117 21.25 13.24 -26.09
N ASN A 118 22.18 12.58 -25.41
CA ASN A 118 23.54 12.38 -25.90
C ASN A 118 23.55 11.52 -27.17
N THR A 119 22.75 10.46 -27.20
CA THR A 119 22.61 9.62 -28.40
C THR A 119 22.07 10.45 -29.56
N SER A 120 20.99 11.21 -29.34
CA SER A 120 20.38 12.07 -30.36
C SER A 120 21.37 13.09 -30.92
N ARG A 121 22.14 13.75 -30.03
CA ARG A 121 23.18 14.70 -30.43
C ARG A 121 24.26 14.03 -31.29
N MET A 122 24.73 12.85 -30.87
CA MET A 122 25.74 12.10 -31.62
C MET A 122 25.25 11.76 -33.03
N PHE A 123 23.98 11.35 -33.17
CA PHE A 123 23.38 11.11 -34.49
C PHE A 123 23.36 12.38 -35.34
N GLY A 124 22.92 13.52 -34.81
CA GLY A 124 22.93 14.79 -35.53
C GLY A 124 24.35 15.29 -35.89
N GLU A 125 25.33 15.08 -35.01
CA GLU A 125 26.74 15.40 -35.28
C GLU A 125 27.30 14.55 -36.43
N ILE A 126 27.00 13.24 -36.45
CA ILE A 126 27.45 12.35 -37.52
C ILE A 126 26.72 12.69 -38.84
N GLU A 127 25.40 12.92 -38.82
CA GLU A 127 24.61 13.34 -39.98
C GLU A 127 25.16 14.64 -40.60
N ALA A 128 25.58 15.60 -39.78
CA ALA A 128 26.22 16.83 -40.26
C ALA A 128 27.57 16.59 -40.97
N ILE A 129 28.29 15.50 -40.64
CA ILE A 129 29.60 15.17 -41.22
C ILE A 129 29.46 14.31 -42.49
N ILE A 130 28.59 13.29 -42.46
CA ILE A 130 28.48 12.30 -43.54
C ILE A 130 27.21 12.42 -44.39
N GLY A 131 26.32 13.37 -44.08
CA GLY A 131 25.02 13.54 -44.76
C GLY A 131 24.07 12.35 -44.50
N ASN A 132 23.17 12.08 -45.46
CA ASN A 132 22.13 11.04 -45.38
C ASN A 132 22.64 9.59 -45.46
N ALA A 133 23.89 9.31 -45.08
CA ALA A 133 24.49 7.98 -45.15
C ALA A 133 24.34 7.16 -43.85
N LEU A 134 23.71 7.71 -42.81
CA LEU A 134 23.42 6.99 -41.57
C LEU A 134 22.16 6.12 -41.69
N PRO A 135 22.16 4.90 -41.13
CA PRO A 135 20.93 4.13 -40.99
C PRO A 135 19.95 4.85 -40.05
N GLU A 136 18.71 5.02 -40.51
CA GLU A 136 17.62 5.66 -39.77
C GLU A 136 17.33 4.93 -38.45
N ILE A 137 17.22 5.70 -37.36
CA ILE A 137 16.76 5.18 -36.07
C ILE A 137 15.36 5.69 -35.83
N LYS A 138 14.38 4.79 -36.01
CA LYS A 138 12.94 5.06 -35.80
C LYS A 138 12.57 5.71 -34.46
N LEU A 139 13.39 5.56 -33.41
CA LEU A 139 13.17 6.18 -32.10
C LEU A 139 13.53 7.68 -32.07
N LEU A 140 14.36 8.15 -33.01
CA LEU A 140 14.84 9.52 -33.10
C LEU A 140 14.09 10.34 -34.15
N GLU A 141 13.21 9.72 -34.93
CA GLU A 141 12.46 10.39 -35.99
C GLU A 141 11.12 10.95 -35.51
N LEU A 142 10.71 12.06 -36.11
CA LEU A 142 9.38 12.60 -35.93
C LEU A 142 8.37 11.67 -36.64
N PRO A 143 7.37 11.12 -35.93
CA PRO A 143 6.35 10.31 -36.57
C PRO A 143 5.59 11.19 -37.58
N GLY A 144 5.80 10.94 -38.87
CA GLY A 144 5.14 11.65 -39.97
C GLY A 144 6.06 12.26 -41.02
N ASN A 145 7.38 12.21 -40.86
CA ASN A 145 8.32 12.68 -41.89
C ASN A 145 8.81 11.55 -42.82
N GLY A 146 7.96 10.55 -43.07
CA GLY A 146 8.17 9.62 -44.16
C GLY A 146 7.96 10.40 -45.45
N ASN A 147 9.00 10.49 -46.27
CA ASN A 147 9.01 11.17 -47.56
C ASN A 147 7.68 10.95 -48.30
N ALA A 148 6.93 12.05 -48.47
CA ALA A 148 5.93 12.12 -49.52
C ALA A 148 6.73 12.14 -50.83
N GLU A 149 7.11 10.95 -51.32
CA GLU A 149 7.46 10.80 -52.71
C GLU A 149 6.19 11.12 -53.50
N GLU A 150 6.22 12.29 -54.13
CA GLU A 150 5.29 12.70 -55.16
C GLU A 150 5.33 11.63 -56.25
N ASP A 151 4.31 10.76 -56.29
CA ASP A 151 3.95 9.98 -57.47
C ASP A 151 3.50 10.96 -58.58
N GLU A 152 4.44 11.67 -59.19
CA GLU A 152 4.28 12.27 -60.51
C GLU A 152 4.75 11.28 -61.57
N ASP A 153 3.81 10.51 -62.13
CA ASP A 153 3.94 9.95 -63.48
C ASP A 153 2.53 9.85 -64.10
N TYR A 154 2.22 10.79 -65.02
CA TYR A 154 1.14 10.72 -66.02
C TYR A 154 1.74 10.81 -67.43
#